data_AF-A0A820H1A9-F1
#
_entry.id   AF-A0A820H1A9-F1
#
_cell.length_a   1.000
_cell.length_b   1.000
_cell.length_c   1.000
_cell.angle_alpha   90.00
_cell.angle_beta   90.00
_cell.angle_gamma   90.00
#
_symmetry.space_group_name_H-M   'P 1'
#
loop_
_entity.id
_entity.type
_entity.pdbx_description
1 polymer ?
#
loop_
_entity_poly.entity_id
_entity_poly.type
_entity_poly.pdbx_seq_one_letter_code
_entity_poly.pdbx_strand_id
1 'polypeptide(L)'
;MFQLTNATSTALCLANSLISRRSFSLYDQLVRYKWWFKSGYMSSTGKCIGIRESTKESLCEFERRQQRYANEWGISMKDMDYLSDPGLLKQFNTCCIKDEVADNDALVRLAPVPLFFYRFPQAGVEYSGRSGQITHGDKIVYDACRYYGALIVAALHGSTKEQLLDNQFYL
;
A
#
# COMPACT_ATOMS: atom_id res chain seq x y z
N MET A 1 24.22 10.35 10.99
CA MET A 1 23.26 9.23 10.97
C MET A 1 22.32 9.46 9.80
N PHE A 2 22.19 8.52 8.87
CA PHE A 2 21.30 8.65 7.71
C PHE A 2 19.84 8.51 8.16
N GLN A 3 18.98 9.46 7.79
CA GLN A 3 17.56 9.45 8.15
C GLN A 3 16.70 9.30 6.90
N LEU A 4 15.77 8.36 6.94
CA LEU A 4 14.79 8.10 5.90
C LEU A 4 13.47 8.83 6.21
N THR A 5 12.73 9.17 5.17
CA THR A 5 11.41 9.81 5.30
C THR A 5 10.28 8.78 5.44
N ASN A 6 9.07 9.26 5.68
CA ASN A 6 7.84 8.45 5.68
C ASN A 6 7.66 7.66 4.36
N ALA A 7 8.00 8.25 3.22
CA ALA A 7 7.88 7.62 1.91
C ALA A 7 8.72 6.34 1.83
N THR A 8 9.97 6.38 2.31
CA THR A 8 10.81 5.18 2.31
C THR A 8 10.33 4.14 3.33
N SER A 9 9.93 4.57 4.53
CA SER A 9 9.44 3.64 5.56
C SER A 9 8.20 2.87 5.09
N THR A 10 7.26 3.57 4.44
CA THR A 10 6.05 2.95 3.88
C THR A 10 6.35 2.11 2.64
N ALA A 11 7.28 2.50 1.77
CA ALA A 11 7.74 1.65 0.68
C ALA A 11 8.36 0.34 1.20
N LEU A 12 9.18 0.40 2.26
CA LEU A 12 9.77 -0.79 2.88
C LEU A 12 8.72 -1.68 3.54
N CYS A 13 7.70 -1.10 4.18
CA CYS A 13 6.55 -1.85 4.70
C CYS A 13 5.81 -2.59 3.58
N LEU A 14 5.56 -1.92 2.45
CA LEU A 14 4.90 -2.50 1.29
C LEU A 14 5.72 -3.64 0.68
N ALA A 15 7.02 -3.43 0.48
CA ALA A 15 7.94 -4.47 0.02
C ALA A 15 7.95 -5.68 0.97
N ASN A 16 8.00 -5.44 2.28
CA ASN A 16 7.98 -6.50 3.28
C ASN A 16 6.69 -7.32 3.24
N SER A 17 5.53 -6.66 3.05
CA SER A 17 4.25 -7.33 2.88
C SER A 17 4.25 -8.27 1.66
N LEU A 18 4.65 -7.75 0.49
CA LEU A 18 4.72 -8.50 -0.76
C LEU A 18 5.61 -9.74 -0.64
N ILE A 19 6.81 -9.57 -0.08
CA ILE A 19 7.79 -10.65 0.08
C ILE A 19 7.30 -11.69 1.09
N SER A 20 6.82 -11.25 2.26
CA SER A 20 6.39 -12.16 3.34
C SER A 20 5.15 -12.96 2.96
N ARG A 21 4.22 -12.34 2.25
CA ARG A 21 2.96 -12.99 1.80
C ARG A 21 3.11 -13.71 0.48
N ARG A 22 4.22 -13.50 -0.24
CA ARG A 22 4.45 -13.98 -1.62
C ARG A 22 3.28 -13.69 -2.56
N SER A 23 2.55 -12.62 -2.29
CA SER A 23 1.27 -12.26 -2.92
C SER A 23 0.92 -10.82 -2.58
N PHE A 24 -0.10 -10.28 -3.24
CA PHE A 24 -0.64 -8.96 -2.95
C PHE A 24 -1.75 -9.06 -1.90
N SER A 25 -1.49 -8.56 -0.68
CA SER A 25 -2.45 -8.55 0.42
C SER A 25 -2.63 -7.14 0.97
N LEU A 26 -3.76 -6.52 0.62
CA LEU A 26 -4.13 -5.18 1.11
C LEU A 26 -4.23 -5.14 2.64
N TYR A 27 -4.69 -6.23 3.24
CA TYR A 27 -4.77 -6.36 4.70
C TYR A 27 -3.38 -6.35 5.33
N ASP A 28 -2.47 -7.22 4.87
CA ASP A 28 -1.10 -7.28 5.42
C ASP A 28 -0.35 -5.95 5.16
N GLN A 29 -0.59 -5.30 4.03
CA GLN A 29 -0.06 -3.96 3.75
C GLN A 29 -0.46 -2.95 4.85
N LEU A 30 -1.75 -2.89 5.23
CA LEU A 30 -2.22 -2.04 6.34
C LEU A 30 -1.64 -2.46 7.69
N VAL A 31 -1.45 -3.76 7.93
CA VAL A 31 -0.77 -4.27 9.14
C VAL A 31 0.66 -3.74 9.22
N ARG A 32 1.46 -3.82 8.14
CA ARG A 32 2.83 -3.28 8.13
C ARG A 32 2.87 -1.78 8.36
N TYR A 33 1.93 -1.03 7.76
CA TYR A 33 1.81 0.41 8.00
C TYR A 33 1.40 0.73 9.44
N LYS A 34 0.51 -0.07 10.03
CA LYS A 34 0.16 0.05 11.45
C LYS A 34 1.37 -0.19 12.35
N TRP A 35 2.20 -1.20 12.06
CA TRP A 35 3.43 -1.44 12.83
C TRP A 35 4.43 -0.28 12.70
N TRP A 36 4.54 0.32 11.51
CA TRP A 36 5.33 1.53 11.32
C TRP A 36 4.79 2.67 12.18
N PHE A 37 3.49 2.93 12.11
CA PHE A 37 2.83 3.99 12.87
C PHE A 37 2.98 3.83 14.38
N LYS A 38 2.76 2.62 14.92
CA LYS A 38 2.73 2.34 16.36
C LYS A 38 4.10 2.13 16.98
N SER A 39 5.04 1.56 16.23
CA SER A 39 6.31 1.06 16.78
C SER A 39 7.55 1.47 15.98
N GLY A 40 7.39 2.26 14.91
CA GLY A 40 8.51 2.64 14.05
C GLY A 40 9.09 1.49 13.23
N TYR A 41 8.31 0.43 12.99
CA TYR A 41 8.71 -0.66 12.09
C TYR A 41 9.16 -0.12 10.72
N MET A 42 10.29 -0.62 10.21
CA MET A 42 10.92 -0.14 8.97
C MET A 42 11.28 1.36 8.93
N SER A 43 11.38 2.00 10.10
CA SER A 43 11.94 3.36 10.23
C SER A 43 13.44 3.31 10.54
N SER A 44 14.21 4.23 9.95
CA SER A 44 15.63 4.39 10.26
C SER A 44 15.91 4.91 11.67
N THR A 45 14.90 5.43 12.37
CA THR A 45 15.02 6.00 13.73
C THR A 45 14.36 5.14 14.81
N GLY A 46 13.73 4.02 14.43
CA GLY A 46 12.90 3.24 15.35
C GLY A 46 11.62 3.96 15.80
N LYS A 47 11.25 5.08 15.18
CA LYS A 47 10.02 5.84 15.45
C LYS A 47 9.28 6.18 14.16
N CYS A 48 7.97 6.29 14.22
CA CYS A 48 7.17 6.86 13.14
C CYS A 48 7.51 8.36 12.99
N ILE A 49 7.98 8.77 11.80
CA ILE A 49 8.33 10.16 11.50
C ILE A 49 7.62 10.58 10.21
N GLY A 50 7.00 11.77 10.22
CA GLY A 50 6.44 12.40 9.02
C GLY A 50 5.17 11.74 8.48
N ILE A 51 4.42 11.01 9.31
CA ILE A 51 3.10 10.48 8.90
C ILE A 51 2.14 11.65 8.62
N ARG A 52 1.42 11.58 7.50
CA ARG A 52 0.38 12.55 7.15
C ARG A 52 -0.93 12.21 7.86
N GLU A 53 -1.79 13.22 8.04
CA GLU A 53 -3.06 13.02 8.73
C GLU A 53 -3.98 12.04 8.00
N SER A 54 -4.07 12.10 6.66
CA SER A 54 -4.85 11.17 5.83
C SER A 54 -4.46 9.70 6.06
N THR A 55 -3.17 9.40 5.99
CA THR A 55 -2.62 8.06 6.27
C THR A 55 -2.85 7.66 7.73
N LYS A 56 -2.64 8.56 8.68
CA LYS A 56 -2.84 8.30 10.12
C LYS A 56 -4.31 7.98 10.45
N GLU A 57 -5.25 8.74 9.92
CA GLU A 57 -6.68 8.50 10.10
C GLU A 57 -7.10 7.15 9.51
N SER A 58 -6.59 6.82 8.32
CA SER A 58 -6.84 5.52 7.68
C SER A 58 -6.36 4.35 8.53
N LEU A 59 -5.19 4.46 9.15
CA LEU A 59 -4.65 3.42 10.04
C LEU A 59 -5.42 3.34 11.37
N CYS A 60 -5.92 4.47 11.90
CA CYS A 60 -6.79 4.46 13.07
C CYS A 60 -8.12 3.76 12.77
N GLU A 61 -8.72 4.01 11.60
CA GLU A 61 -9.95 3.33 11.18
C GLU A 61 -9.72 1.85 10.93
N PHE A 62 -8.59 1.47 10.32
CA PHE A 62 -8.20 0.08 10.17
C PHE A 62 -8.13 -0.66 11.52
N GLU A 63 -7.50 -0.07 12.54
CA GLU A 63 -7.42 -0.66 13.89
C GLU A 63 -8.82 -0.80 14.53
N ARG A 64 -9.70 0.20 14.38
CA ARG A 64 -11.11 0.10 14.85
C ARG A 64 -11.87 -1.01 14.14
N ARG A 65 -11.66 -1.19 12.83
CA ARG A 65 -12.27 -2.29 12.07
C ARG A 65 -11.71 -3.64 12.46
N GLN A 66 -10.40 -3.76 12.71
CA GLN A 66 -9.83 -4.99 13.28
C GLN A 66 -10.52 -5.36 14.59
N GLN A 67 -10.73 -4.40 15.50
CA GLN A 67 -11.40 -4.69 16.77
C GLN A 67 -12.85 -5.16 16.60
N ARG A 68 -13.63 -4.52 15.72
CA ARG A 68 -15.01 -4.94 15.43
C ARG A 68 -15.06 -6.33 14.81
N TYR A 69 -14.23 -6.53 13.78
CA TYR A 69 -14.14 -7.80 13.06
C TYR A 69 -13.69 -8.94 13.97
N ALA A 70 -12.72 -8.69 14.86
CA ALA A 70 -12.28 -9.66 15.86
C ALA A 70 -13.45 -10.12 16.76
N ASN A 71 -14.25 -9.17 17.25
CA ASN A 71 -15.40 -9.48 18.10
C ASN A 71 -16.50 -10.25 17.35
N GLU A 72 -16.81 -9.82 16.12
CA GLU A 72 -17.86 -10.43 15.28
C GLU A 72 -17.53 -11.89 14.92
N TRP A 73 -16.26 -12.19 14.66
CA TRP A 73 -15.80 -13.49 14.19
C TRP A 73 -15.16 -14.35 15.29
N GLY A 74 -15.13 -13.89 16.54
CA GLY A 74 -14.53 -14.61 17.66
C GLY A 74 -13.02 -14.80 17.54
N ILE A 75 -12.32 -13.87 16.90
CA ILE A 75 -10.86 -13.91 16.67
C ILE A 75 -10.17 -13.09 17.77
N SER A 76 -9.08 -13.60 18.33
CA SER A 76 -8.28 -12.84 19.28
C SER A 76 -7.58 -11.65 18.59
N MET A 77 -7.52 -10.51 19.26
CA MET A 77 -6.81 -9.33 18.74
C MET A 77 -5.32 -9.58 18.47
N LYS A 78 -4.70 -10.55 19.16
CA LYS A 78 -3.30 -10.93 18.91
C LYS A 78 -3.11 -11.63 17.56
N ASP A 79 -4.16 -12.26 17.05
CA ASP A 79 -4.12 -13.05 15.81
C ASP A 79 -4.53 -12.22 14.59
N MET A 80 -5.20 -11.07 14.80
CA MET A 80 -5.68 -10.20 13.73
C MET A 80 -4.56 -9.80 12.77
N ASP A 81 -3.38 -9.43 13.27
CA ASP A 81 -2.25 -9.01 12.41
C ASP A 81 -1.66 -10.15 11.58
N TYR A 82 -1.98 -11.40 11.91
CA TYR A 82 -1.49 -12.61 11.24
C TYR A 82 -2.56 -13.32 10.43
N LEU A 83 -3.76 -12.74 10.33
CA LEU A 83 -4.89 -13.32 9.61
C LEU A 83 -4.48 -13.65 8.17
N SER A 84 -4.66 -14.91 7.77
CA SER A 84 -4.26 -15.41 6.44
C SER A 84 -5.36 -16.21 5.75
N ASP A 85 -6.44 -16.53 6.45
CA ASP A 85 -7.60 -17.22 5.87
C ASP A 85 -8.23 -16.38 4.76
N PRO A 86 -8.28 -16.87 3.51
CA PRO A 86 -8.81 -16.10 2.38
C PRO A 86 -10.31 -15.76 2.52
N GLY A 87 -11.09 -16.62 3.19
CA GLY A 87 -12.51 -16.39 3.44
C GLY A 87 -12.72 -15.20 4.36
N LEU A 88 -11.99 -15.15 5.48
CA LEU A 88 -12.03 -14.04 6.42
C LEU A 88 -11.45 -12.76 5.82
N LEU A 89 -10.32 -12.84 5.11
CA LEU A 89 -9.72 -11.67 4.46
C LEU A 89 -10.65 -11.04 3.41
N LYS A 90 -11.46 -11.84 2.71
CA LYS A 90 -12.43 -11.35 1.73
C LYS A 90 -13.58 -10.56 2.37
N GLN A 91 -13.95 -10.89 3.61
CA GLN A 91 -15.00 -10.18 4.35
C GLN A 91 -14.49 -8.90 5.03
N PHE A 92 -13.17 -8.73 5.17
CA PHE A 92 -12.60 -7.55 5.78
C PHE A 92 -12.53 -6.38 4.79
N ASN A 93 -13.25 -5.28 5.07
CA ASN A 93 -13.17 -4.08 4.25
C ASN A 93 -11.88 -3.29 4.54
N THR A 94 -10.89 -3.41 3.65
CA THR A 94 -9.59 -2.70 3.72
C THR A 94 -9.65 -1.24 3.28
N CYS A 95 -10.75 -0.77 2.71
CA CYS A 95 -10.93 0.63 2.30
C CYS A 95 -11.22 1.50 3.54
N CYS A 96 -10.18 1.92 4.25
CA CYS A 96 -10.28 2.60 5.56
C CYS A 96 -10.22 4.14 5.43
N ILE A 97 -10.71 4.68 4.33
CA ILE A 97 -10.68 6.13 4.04
C ILE A 97 -11.80 6.84 4.79
N LYS A 98 -11.50 8.07 5.23
CA LYS A 98 -12.46 8.97 5.87
C LYS A 98 -12.78 10.19 5.01
N ASP A 99 -11.78 10.74 4.32
CA ASP A 99 -11.90 11.89 3.41
C ASP A 99 -11.22 11.61 2.06
N GLU A 100 -11.79 12.15 0.97
CA GLU A 100 -11.21 12.09 -0.39
C GLU A 100 -10.21 13.23 -0.59
N VAL A 101 -9.01 13.07 -0.03
CA VAL A 101 -7.92 14.03 -0.23
C VAL A 101 -7.03 13.58 -1.40
N ALA A 102 -6.94 14.43 -2.42
CA ALA A 102 -6.00 14.27 -3.52
C ALA A 102 -4.58 14.66 -3.07
N ASP A 103 -3.81 13.69 -2.54
CA ASP A 103 -2.40 13.87 -2.22
C ASP A 103 -1.51 12.76 -2.83
N ASN A 104 -0.18 13.00 -2.83
CA ASN A 104 0.80 12.11 -3.46
C ASN A 104 1.35 11.01 -2.52
N ASP A 105 0.83 10.84 -1.30
CA ASP A 105 1.41 9.95 -0.29
C ASP A 105 1.31 8.47 -0.69
N ALA A 106 0.28 8.10 -1.44
CA ALA A 106 0.17 6.77 -2.05
C ALA A 106 1.22 6.53 -3.15
N LEU A 107 1.51 7.55 -3.96
CA LEU A 107 2.38 7.44 -5.13
C LEU A 107 3.85 7.23 -4.73
N VAL A 108 4.32 7.98 -3.73
CA VAL A 108 5.74 7.99 -3.32
C VAL A 108 6.23 6.67 -2.71
N ARG A 109 5.31 5.80 -2.29
CA ARG A 109 5.63 4.48 -1.69
C ARG A 109 5.43 3.30 -2.65
N LEU A 110 5.01 3.58 -3.89
CA LEU A 110 4.42 2.59 -4.79
C LEU A 110 5.40 1.55 -5.36
N ALA A 111 6.64 1.96 -5.63
CA ALA A 111 7.61 1.21 -6.44
C ALA A 111 7.72 -0.30 -6.16
N PRO A 112 7.59 -0.82 -4.91
CA PRO A 112 7.64 -2.25 -4.66
C PRO A 112 6.59 -3.09 -5.43
N VAL A 113 5.41 -2.55 -5.71
CA VAL A 113 4.32 -3.29 -6.39
C VAL A 113 4.68 -3.64 -7.84
N PRO A 114 4.97 -2.67 -8.73
CA PRO A 114 5.34 -2.98 -10.11
C PRO A 114 6.65 -3.78 -10.20
N LEU A 115 7.58 -3.60 -9.25
CA LEU A 115 8.80 -4.41 -9.17
C LEU A 115 8.49 -5.88 -8.84
N PHE A 116 7.60 -6.15 -7.88
CA PHE A 116 7.23 -7.52 -7.50
C PHE A 116 6.46 -8.24 -8.61
N PHE A 117 5.57 -7.52 -9.29
CA PHE A 117 4.70 -8.06 -10.34
C PHE A 117 5.23 -7.79 -11.76
N TYR A 118 6.52 -7.51 -11.95
CA TYR A 118 7.04 -7.17 -13.27
C TYR A 118 6.74 -8.26 -14.32
N ARG A 119 6.82 -9.56 -13.97
CA ARG A 119 6.48 -10.64 -14.90
C ARG A 119 4.98 -10.75 -15.24
N PHE A 120 4.12 -9.99 -14.55
CA PHE A 120 2.68 -9.94 -14.74
C PHE A 120 2.22 -8.48 -14.88
N PRO A 121 2.52 -7.81 -16.00
CA PRO A 121 2.33 -6.37 -16.18
C PRO A 121 0.96 -5.84 -15.77
N GLN A 122 -0.11 -6.51 -16.21
CA GLN A 122 -1.49 -6.14 -15.90
C GLN A 122 -1.75 -6.16 -14.39
N ALA A 123 -1.25 -7.18 -13.68
CA ALA A 123 -1.36 -7.26 -12.22
C ALA A 123 -0.54 -6.18 -11.53
N GLY A 124 0.69 -5.90 -12.00
CA GLY A 124 1.53 -4.83 -11.45
C GLY A 124 0.85 -3.45 -11.54
N VAL A 125 0.16 -3.19 -12.65
CA VAL A 125 -0.61 -1.97 -12.86
C VAL A 125 -1.87 -1.92 -11.99
N GLU A 126 -2.68 -2.99 -11.99
CA GLU A 126 -3.90 -3.06 -11.18
C GLU A 126 -3.60 -2.90 -9.69
N TYR A 127 -2.63 -3.65 -9.18
CA TYR A 127 -2.25 -3.65 -7.77
C TYR A 127 -1.61 -2.34 -7.36
N SER A 128 -0.99 -1.61 -8.29
CA SER A 128 -0.49 -0.27 -8.03
C SER A 128 -1.63 0.68 -7.63
N GLY A 129 -2.74 0.65 -8.36
CA GLY A 129 -3.94 1.41 -7.98
C GLY A 129 -4.54 0.96 -6.66
N ARG A 130 -4.73 -0.36 -6.49
CA ARG A 130 -5.35 -0.92 -5.27
C ARG A 130 -4.54 -0.63 -4.01
N SER A 131 -3.20 -0.61 -4.10
CA SER A 131 -2.29 -0.24 -3.00
C SER A 131 -2.43 1.22 -2.57
N GLY A 132 -2.70 2.12 -3.51
CA GLY A 132 -2.99 3.52 -3.20
C GLY A 132 -4.37 3.69 -2.55
N GLN A 133 -5.37 2.98 -3.10
CA GLN A 133 -6.78 3.09 -2.73
C GLN A 133 -7.07 2.79 -1.25
N ILE A 134 -6.28 1.97 -0.56
CA ILE A 134 -6.61 1.60 0.84
C ILE A 134 -6.38 2.71 1.87
N THR A 135 -5.65 3.77 1.51
CA THR A 135 -5.46 4.96 2.36
C THR A 135 -5.89 6.27 1.71
N HIS A 136 -6.21 6.28 0.40
CA HIS A 136 -6.63 7.48 -0.33
C HIS A 136 -7.79 7.14 -1.26
N GLY A 137 -8.95 7.77 -1.05
CA GLY A 137 -10.20 7.43 -1.77
C GLY A 137 -10.34 8.09 -3.12
N ASP A 138 -9.61 9.17 -3.36
CA ASP A 138 -9.73 9.95 -4.58
C ASP A 138 -9.22 9.17 -5.80
N LYS A 139 -10.04 9.16 -6.86
CA LYS A 139 -9.74 8.50 -8.12
C LYS A 139 -8.44 8.97 -8.77
N ILE A 140 -8.15 10.26 -8.68
CA ILE A 140 -6.94 10.86 -9.21
C ILE A 140 -5.70 10.19 -8.59
N VAL A 141 -5.75 9.87 -7.29
CA VAL A 141 -4.61 9.31 -6.57
C VAL A 141 -4.33 7.87 -7.00
N TYR A 142 -5.35 7.01 -7.03
CA TYR A 142 -5.13 5.61 -7.41
C TYR A 142 -4.93 5.44 -8.93
N ASP A 143 -5.42 6.37 -9.76
CA ASP A 143 -5.09 6.43 -11.19
C ASP A 143 -3.65 6.89 -11.43
N ALA A 144 -3.16 7.87 -10.65
CA ALA A 144 -1.75 8.26 -10.68
C ALA A 144 -0.85 7.08 -10.30
N CYS A 145 -1.26 6.28 -9.30
CA CYS A 145 -0.53 5.06 -8.93
C CYS A 145 -0.51 4.03 -10.06
N ARG A 146 -1.66 3.79 -10.70
CA ARG A 146 -1.81 2.93 -11.88
C ARG A 146 -0.87 3.36 -13.02
N TYR A 147 -0.89 4.65 -13.35
CA TYR A 147 -0.04 5.24 -14.39
C TYR A 147 1.45 5.07 -14.08
N TYR A 148 1.87 5.43 -12.86
CA TYR A 148 3.27 5.31 -12.47
C TYR A 148 3.74 3.85 -12.40
N GLY A 149 2.87 2.96 -11.94
CA GLY A 149 3.11 1.51 -11.98
C GLY A 149 3.34 1.01 -13.40
N ALA A 150 2.54 1.47 -14.36
CA ALA A 150 2.70 1.11 -15.77
C ALA A 150 4.00 1.62 -16.37
N LEU A 151 4.41 2.86 -16.06
CA LEU A 151 5.71 3.39 -16.49
C LEU A 151 6.87 2.53 -15.96
N ILE A 152 6.84 2.14 -14.68
CA ILE A 152 7.88 1.29 -14.08
C ILE A 152 7.89 -0.09 -14.76
N VAL A 153 6.73 -0.72 -14.91
CA VAL A 153 6.63 -2.04 -15.57
C VAL A 153 7.13 -1.96 -17.01
N ALA A 154 6.71 -0.98 -17.79
CA ALA A 154 7.13 -0.81 -19.18
C ALA A 154 8.65 -0.58 -19.29
N ALA A 155 9.23 0.24 -18.41
CA ALA A 155 10.68 0.42 -18.33
C ALA A 155 11.42 -0.90 -18.04
N LEU A 156 10.89 -1.75 -17.13
CA LEU A 156 11.45 -3.07 -16.85
C LEU A 156 11.35 -4.05 -18.03
N HIS A 157 10.46 -3.80 -18.99
CA HIS A 157 10.32 -4.58 -20.23
C HIS A 157 11.07 -3.94 -21.42
N GLY A 158 11.87 -2.91 -21.19
CA GLY A 158 12.72 -2.32 -22.22
C GLY A 158 12.02 -1.32 -23.14
N SER A 159 10.87 -0.76 -22.73
CA SER A 159 10.28 0.37 -23.46
C SER A 159 11.27 1.54 -23.56
N THR A 160 11.34 2.17 -24.73
CA THR A 160 12.24 3.30 -24.96
C THR A 160 11.73 4.56 -24.25
N LYS A 161 12.61 5.56 -24.12
CA LYS A 161 12.24 6.87 -23.56
C LYS A 161 11.07 7.50 -24.34
N GLU A 162 11.09 7.39 -25.66
CA GLU A 162 10.06 7.94 -26.54
C GLU A 162 8.71 7.27 -26.31
N GLN A 163 8.71 5.94 -26.15
CA GLN A 163 7.48 5.18 -25.84
C GLN A 163 6.93 5.52 -24.44
N LEU A 164 7.79 5.69 -23.45
CA LEU A 164 7.39 6.04 -22.07
C LEU A 164 6.90 7.50 -21.94
N LEU A 165 7.33 8.39 -22.84
CA LEU A 165 6.94 9.80 -22.87
C LEU A 165 5.81 10.08 -23.87
N ASP A 166 5.26 9.05 -24.52
CA ASP A 166 4.15 9.19 -25.45
C ASP A 166 2.88 9.64 -24.70
N ASN A 167 2.19 10.66 -25.22
CA ASN A 167 0.93 11.16 -24.64
C ASN A 167 -0.19 10.10 -24.64
N GLN A 168 -0.09 9.06 -25.46
CA GLN A 168 -1.01 7.93 -25.54
C GLN A 168 -0.56 6.70 -24.73
N PHE A 169 0.54 6.79 -23.97
CA PHE A 169 1.09 5.62 -23.26
C PHE A 169 0.08 4.93 -22.32
N TYR A 170 -0.83 5.68 -21.71
CA TYR A 170 -1.72 5.19 -20.66
C TYR A 170 -3.18 5.64 -20.80
N LEU A 171 -3.56 6.07 -22.01
CA LEU A 171 -4.92 6.51 -22.34
C LEU A 171 -5.79 5.37 -22.87
#